data_AF-A0A6A5XLM9-F1
#
_entry.id   AF-A0A6A5XLM9-F1
#
_cell.length_a   1.000
_cell.length_b   1.000
_cell.length_c   1.000
_cell.angle_alpha   90.00
_cell.angle_beta   90.00
_cell.angle_gamma   90.00
#
_symmetry.space_group_name_H-M   'P 1'
#
loop_
_entity.id
_entity.type
_entity.pdbx_description
1 polymer ?
#
loop_
_entity_poly.entity_id
_entity_poly.type
_entity_poly.pdbx_seq_one_letter_code
_entity_poly.pdbx_strand_id
1 'polypeptide(L)'
;MPAIPGKITAPNYGNIPHSHRLPVTHREVVRAFGKLSRTSLITLAQQWLQKKNRDFCKPYLLGDQDKNAEEEDDAPYEPAESYEELQEIYKELLSRKGGRREVMDRILEGDWRTGISMYQLATAEIQHLLDHPQALRWTAKRMAKIPNNRVVKDMEVTNDSEHLPRFQAQTFMTNLAKELSPLMKAHYLITKLKTLPITILRVYIHDSPYSSEASLATDSNSSDGAKAVFFIWPNGSPYIYVSLATHLGQVVGDEGRHLRDVVLQAIPKAFSRPSSRYQLTPTNFTARSLSALLAYRGPGKSNAAAGGWSIFADHSFSQNALDFVATGKLSEAKGTSVDAVAQKAGPGRPKRHIDATETQEVKRRKAVAAGRFGSSGKANDGQGIERFEVRIDDPFPPQSNSTQQQQDATGASAETSRGKRKGRPSLLDRSAEDIQEIEELDNAWVPDVRVTFSGSHVFAGVRELVEQGVVDGEQMPGWMTGEAGVTIGAIKNGRIRSKGAVPGV
;
A
#
# COMPACT_ATOMS: atom_id res chain seq x y z
N MET A 1 53.03 -1.27 -18.02
CA MET A 1 51.87 -1.48 -18.92
C MET A 1 51.15 -0.15 -19.11
N PRO A 2 50.83 0.28 -20.34
CA PRO A 2 50.14 1.54 -20.56
C PRO A 2 48.67 1.41 -20.17
N ALA A 3 48.16 2.39 -19.42
CA ALA A 3 46.77 2.47 -19.01
C ALA A 3 45.84 2.47 -20.23
N ILE A 4 44.87 1.55 -20.24
CA ILE A 4 43.76 1.56 -21.20
C ILE A 4 43.06 2.92 -21.05
N PRO A 5 42.87 3.71 -22.11
CA PRO A 5 42.22 5.01 -22.02
C PRO A 5 40.81 4.81 -21.47
N GLY A 6 40.54 5.35 -20.28
CA GLY A 6 39.21 5.33 -19.69
C GLY A 6 38.22 5.92 -20.69
N LYS A 7 37.25 5.12 -21.13
CA LYS A 7 36.17 5.58 -22.00
C LYS A 7 35.51 6.80 -21.36
N ILE A 8 35.74 7.97 -21.94
CA ILE A 8 35.06 9.20 -21.56
C ILE A 8 33.57 8.95 -21.78
N THR A 9 32.82 8.78 -20.69
CA THR A 9 31.39 8.50 -20.76
C THR A 9 30.67 9.84 -20.85
N ALA A 10 30.11 10.15 -22.01
CA ALA A 10 29.30 11.34 -22.19
C ALA A 10 27.96 11.19 -21.43
N PRO A 11 27.41 12.29 -20.86
CA PRO A 11 26.04 12.29 -20.36
C PRO A 11 25.08 11.86 -21.45
N ASN A 12 24.30 10.81 -21.20
CA ASN A 12 23.29 10.30 -22.14
C ASN A 12 21.91 10.68 -21.61
N TYR A 13 20.95 10.96 -22.49
CA TYR A 13 19.54 11.22 -22.15
C TYR A 13 18.71 9.94 -21.87
N GLY A 14 19.29 8.75 -22.10
CA GLY A 14 18.64 7.45 -21.85
C GLY A 14 18.39 7.12 -20.36
N ASN A 15 17.46 6.18 -20.14
CA ASN A 15 17.22 5.56 -18.84
C ASN A 15 18.31 4.54 -18.51
N ILE A 16 18.38 4.13 -17.24
CA ILE A 16 19.33 3.09 -16.81
C ILE A 16 18.83 1.72 -17.34
N PRO A 17 19.65 1.00 -18.13
CA PRO A 17 19.31 -0.31 -18.65
C PRO A 17 19.17 -1.38 -17.55
N HIS A 18 18.41 -2.43 -17.86
CA HIS A 18 18.26 -3.61 -17.00
C HIS A 18 19.58 -4.34 -16.75
N SER A 19 20.51 -4.31 -17.71
CA SER A 19 21.78 -5.03 -17.68
C SER A 19 22.85 -4.37 -16.82
N HIS A 20 22.70 -3.09 -16.46
CA HIS A 20 23.70 -2.39 -15.64
C HIS A 20 23.82 -3.04 -14.28
N ARG A 21 25.06 -3.26 -13.84
CA ARG A 21 25.36 -3.95 -12.59
C ARG A 21 25.75 -3.01 -11.47
N LEU A 22 25.34 -3.39 -10.28
CA LEU A 22 25.83 -2.86 -9.02
C LEU A 22 26.83 -3.87 -8.41
N PRO A 23 27.90 -3.39 -7.77
CA PRO A 23 28.79 -4.25 -7.01
C PRO A 23 28.02 -5.07 -5.97
N VAL A 24 28.46 -6.28 -5.69
CA VAL A 24 27.84 -7.17 -4.69
C VAL A 24 27.90 -6.58 -3.27
N THR A 25 28.89 -5.73 -3.01
CA THR A 25 29.07 -4.98 -1.77
C THR A 25 28.17 -3.74 -1.66
N HIS A 26 27.43 -3.39 -2.71
CA HIS A 26 26.58 -2.21 -2.71
C HIS A 26 25.47 -2.34 -1.65
N ARG A 27 25.25 -1.28 -0.86
CA ARG A 27 24.32 -1.26 0.28
C ARG A 27 22.93 -1.79 -0.07
N GLU A 28 22.35 -1.36 -1.19
CA GLU A 28 21.01 -1.80 -1.60
C GLU A 28 20.97 -3.28 -2.01
N VAL A 29 22.07 -3.83 -2.56
CA VAL A 29 22.17 -5.25 -2.91
C VAL A 29 22.22 -6.08 -1.62
N VAL A 30 23.16 -5.78 -0.72
CA VAL A 30 23.29 -6.46 0.58
C VAL A 30 21.98 -6.38 1.36
N ARG A 31 21.34 -5.19 1.37
CA ARG A 31 20.05 -4.97 2.03
C ARG A 31 18.92 -5.80 1.40
N ALA A 32 18.75 -5.78 0.07
CA ALA A 32 17.65 -6.47 -0.58
C ALA A 32 17.75 -8.00 -0.42
N PHE A 33 18.93 -8.56 -0.69
CA PHE A 33 19.17 -10.01 -0.60
C PHE A 33 19.20 -10.50 0.86
N GLY A 34 19.67 -9.66 1.78
CA GLY A 34 19.71 -9.95 3.21
C GLY A 34 18.34 -10.22 3.85
N LYS A 35 17.22 -9.80 3.23
CA LYS A 35 15.86 -9.98 3.76
C LYS A 35 15.06 -11.10 3.08
N LEU A 36 15.56 -11.65 1.99
CA LEU A 36 14.84 -12.68 1.26
C LEU A 36 14.95 -14.03 1.96
N SER A 37 13.87 -14.81 1.90
CA SER A 37 13.89 -16.19 2.37
C SER A 37 14.81 -17.05 1.47
N ARG A 38 15.26 -18.19 1.99
CA ARG A 38 16.03 -19.17 1.21
C ARG A 38 15.29 -19.57 -0.08
N THR A 39 14.00 -19.88 0.03
CA THR A 39 13.16 -20.29 -1.09
C THR A 39 13.03 -19.16 -2.12
N SER A 40 12.85 -17.92 -1.67
CA SER A 40 12.74 -16.74 -2.53
C SER A 40 14.03 -16.50 -3.32
N LEU A 41 15.20 -16.63 -2.68
CA LEU A 41 16.50 -16.52 -3.34
C LEU A 41 16.67 -17.56 -4.45
N ILE A 42 16.38 -18.84 -4.16
CA ILE A 42 16.51 -19.92 -5.15
C ILE A 42 15.53 -19.71 -6.32
N THR A 43 14.29 -19.35 -6.02
CA THR A 43 13.25 -19.12 -7.05
C THR A 43 13.63 -17.96 -7.96
N LEU A 44 14.19 -16.89 -7.39
CA LEU A 44 14.71 -15.76 -8.17
C LEU A 44 15.90 -16.15 -9.04
N ALA A 45 16.87 -16.89 -8.51
CA ALA A 45 17.99 -17.39 -9.30
C ALA A 45 17.51 -18.22 -10.50
N GLN A 46 16.59 -19.15 -10.29
CA GLN A 46 15.97 -19.92 -11.38
C GLN A 46 15.22 -19.02 -12.38
N GLN A 47 14.51 -17.98 -11.91
CA GLN A 47 13.85 -17.02 -12.78
C GLN A 47 14.85 -16.24 -13.64
N TRP A 48 15.99 -15.83 -13.10
CA TRP A 48 17.03 -15.09 -13.81
C TRP A 48 17.71 -15.95 -14.90
N LEU A 49 17.81 -17.26 -14.68
CA LEU A 49 18.39 -18.21 -15.64
C LEU A 49 17.44 -18.57 -16.81
N GLN A 50 16.18 -18.13 -16.77
CA GLN A 50 15.24 -18.35 -17.88
C GLN A 50 15.71 -17.61 -19.14
N LYS A 51 15.52 -18.23 -20.31
CA LYS A 51 15.97 -17.70 -21.62
C LYS A 51 15.62 -16.22 -21.84
N LYS A 52 14.43 -15.79 -21.43
CA LYS A 52 13.93 -14.41 -21.56
C LYS A 52 14.72 -13.36 -20.75
N ASN A 53 15.46 -13.77 -19.73
CA ASN A 53 16.14 -12.89 -18.78
C ASN A 53 17.68 -12.96 -18.90
N ARG A 54 18.22 -13.88 -19.73
CA ARG A 54 19.67 -14.13 -19.83
C ARG A 54 20.44 -12.89 -20.28
N ASP A 55 19.85 -12.07 -21.16
CA ASP A 55 20.50 -10.87 -21.72
C ASP A 55 20.91 -9.84 -20.66
N PHE A 56 20.15 -9.74 -19.55
CA PHE A 56 20.38 -8.75 -18.50
C PHE A 56 20.60 -9.38 -17.11
N CYS A 57 20.61 -10.71 -17.00
CA CYS A 57 20.94 -11.44 -15.77
C CYS A 57 22.08 -12.46 -15.97
N LYS A 58 22.99 -12.20 -16.92
CA LYS A 58 24.08 -13.15 -17.25
C LYS A 58 24.87 -13.55 -15.97
N PRO A 59 24.92 -14.84 -15.60
CA PRO A 59 25.80 -15.33 -14.54
C PRO A 59 27.24 -15.39 -15.04
N TYR A 60 28.18 -15.52 -14.11
CA TYR A 60 29.56 -15.85 -14.41
C TYR A 60 29.69 -17.35 -14.68
N LEU A 61 30.14 -17.72 -15.88
CA LEU A 61 30.34 -19.11 -16.29
C LEU A 61 31.82 -19.42 -16.50
N LEU A 62 32.18 -20.71 -16.56
CA LEU A 62 33.57 -21.15 -16.77
C LEU A 62 34.20 -20.54 -18.03
N GLY A 63 33.42 -20.36 -19.09
CA GLY A 63 33.89 -19.73 -20.33
C GLY A 63 34.20 -18.23 -20.22
N ASP A 64 33.77 -17.55 -19.15
CA ASP A 64 34.09 -16.15 -18.87
C ASP A 64 35.41 -15.98 -18.10
N GLN A 65 36.04 -17.09 -17.67
CA GLN A 65 37.33 -17.06 -16.98
C GLN A 65 38.45 -16.58 -17.91
N ASP A 66 39.19 -15.57 -17.48
CA ASP A 66 40.33 -15.06 -18.23
C ASP A 66 41.44 -16.11 -18.20
N LYS A 67 41.78 -16.65 -19.38
CA LYS A 67 42.81 -17.67 -19.55
C LYS A 67 44.21 -17.19 -19.14
N ASN A 68 44.39 -15.89 -18.96
CA ASN A 68 45.66 -15.28 -18.56
C ASN A 68 45.69 -14.83 -17.08
N ALA A 69 44.56 -14.94 -16.36
CA ALA A 69 44.56 -14.72 -14.92
C ALA A 69 45.15 -15.96 -14.25
N GLU A 70 46.04 -15.76 -13.26
CA GLU A 70 46.44 -16.83 -12.35
C GLU A 70 45.17 -17.49 -11.80
N GLU A 71 45.14 -18.84 -11.72
CA GLU A 71 44.02 -19.55 -11.13
C GLU A 71 43.72 -18.89 -9.78
N GLU A 72 42.54 -18.27 -9.65
CA GLU A 72 42.02 -17.83 -8.35
C GLU A 72 41.70 -19.10 -7.56
N ASP A 73 42.72 -19.83 -7.11
CA ASP A 73 42.66 -21.05 -6.31
C ASP A 73 41.89 -20.82 -4.98
N ASP A 74 41.66 -19.55 -4.62
CA ASP A 74 40.91 -19.10 -3.45
C ASP A 74 39.42 -18.80 -3.73
N ALA A 75 38.90 -19.02 -4.95
CA ALA A 75 37.50 -18.75 -5.26
C ALA A 75 36.57 -19.73 -4.49
N PRO A 76 35.59 -19.25 -3.68
CA PRO A 76 34.78 -20.13 -2.83
C PRO A 76 33.85 -21.10 -3.58
N TYR A 77 33.63 -20.85 -4.88
CA TYR A 77 32.63 -21.55 -5.69
C TYR A 77 33.14 -21.76 -7.12
N GLU A 78 33.11 -23.01 -7.58
CA GLU A 78 33.41 -23.35 -8.97
C GLU A 78 32.32 -22.79 -9.92
N PRO A 79 32.73 -22.09 -11.00
CA PRO A 79 31.82 -21.63 -12.05
C PRO A 79 31.19 -22.80 -12.81
N ALA A 80 29.90 -22.73 -13.10
CA ALA A 80 29.23 -23.70 -13.97
C ALA A 80 29.68 -23.54 -15.44
N GLU A 81 29.64 -24.62 -16.21
CA GLU A 81 29.92 -24.63 -17.66
C GLU A 81 28.77 -24.02 -18.46
N SER A 82 27.53 -24.22 -18.00
CA SER A 82 26.32 -23.83 -18.74
C SER A 82 25.20 -23.27 -17.85
N TYR A 83 24.23 -22.61 -18.49
CA TYR A 83 23.03 -22.14 -17.81
C TYR A 83 22.17 -23.29 -17.30
N GLU A 84 22.14 -24.39 -18.04
CA GLU A 84 21.35 -25.58 -17.75
C GLU A 84 21.92 -26.30 -16.52
N GLU A 85 23.24 -26.43 -16.43
CA GLU A 85 23.91 -26.93 -15.24
C GLU A 85 23.60 -26.08 -14.01
N LEU A 86 23.68 -24.75 -14.14
CA LEU A 86 23.36 -23.85 -13.03
C LEU A 86 21.90 -24.00 -12.59
N GLN A 87 20.96 -24.23 -13.52
CA GLN A 87 19.57 -24.51 -13.18
C GLN A 87 19.43 -25.80 -12.37
N GLU A 88 20.17 -26.86 -12.71
CA GLU A 88 20.17 -28.10 -11.94
C GLU A 88 20.77 -27.90 -10.53
N ILE A 89 21.88 -27.15 -10.41
CA ILE A 89 22.47 -26.79 -9.11
C ILE A 89 21.43 -26.10 -8.21
N TYR A 90 20.70 -25.10 -8.72
CA TYR A 90 19.67 -24.43 -7.94
C TYR A 90 18.44 -25.31 -7.65
N LYS A 91 18.13 -26.30 -8.50
CA LYS A 91 17.08 -27.31 -8.21
C LYS A 91 17.51 -28.25 -7.10
N GLU A 92 18.76 -28.70 -7.10
CA GLU A 92 19.33 -29.52 -6.03
C GLU A 92 19.40 -28.74 -4.71
N LEU A 93 19.82 -27.48 -4.76
CA LEU A 93 19.77 -26.60 -3.59
C LEU A 93 18.33 -26.47 -3.07
N LEU A 94 17.31 -26.44 -3.93
CA LEU A 94 15.92 -26.40 -3.47
C LEU A 94 15.51 -27.69 -2.74
N SER A 95 15.90 -28.86 -3.25
CA SER A 95 15.54 -30.16 -2.68
C SER A 95 16.32 -30.49 -1.40
N ARG A 96 17.57 -30.02 -1.30
CA ARG A 96 18.43 -30.20 -0.15
C ARG A 96 18.05 -29.24 0.99
N LYS A 97 18.20 -29.70 2.24
CA LYS A 97 18.17 -28.83 3.42
C LYS A 97 19.50 -28.08 3.51
N GLY A 98 19.45 -26.75 3.63
CA GLY A 98 20.64 -25.91 3.70
C GLY A 98 20.35 -24.54 4.30
N GLY A 99 21.41 -23.76 4.48
CA GLY A 99 21.32 -22.42 5.06
C GLY A 99 20.78 -21.39 4.08
N ARG A 100 20.21 -20.30 4.59
CA ARG A 100 19.92 -19.11 3.78
C ARG A 100 21.21 -18.42 3.30
N ARG A 101 22.18 -18.33 4.20
CA ARG A 101 23.47 -17.67 3.96
C ARG A 101 24.26 -18.36 2.85
N GLU A 102 24.34 -19.68 2.90
CA GLU A 102 24.92 -20.52 1.84
C GLU A 102 24.39 -20.18 0.43
N VAL A 103 23.08 -20.06 0.27
CA VAL A 103 22.47 -19.71 -1.03
C VAL A 103 22.78 -18.26 -1.42
N MET A 104 22.76 -17.35 -0.46
CA MET A 104 23.06 -15.94 -0.70
C MET A 104 24.52 -15.75 -1.12
N ASP A 105 25.45 -16.42 -0.44
CA ASP A 105 26.88 -16.37 -0.71
C ASP A 105 27.16 -17.05 -2.07
N ARG A 106 26.53 -18.18 -2.39
CA ARG A 106 26.62 -18.78 -3.75
C ARG A 106 26.15 -17.82 -4.85
N ILE A 107 25.05 -17.09 -4.63
CA ILE A 107 24.54 -16.11 -5.60
C ILE A 107 25.51 -14.92 -5.74
N LEU A 108 25.93 -14.31 -4.63
CA LEU A 108 26.68 -13.05 -4.65
C LEU A 108 28.18 -13.24 -4.87
N GLU A 109 28.79 -14.27 -4.30
CA GLU A 109 30.24 -14.53 -4.37
C GLU A 109 30.61 -15.56 -5.43
N GLY A 110 29.64 -16.40 -5.85
CA GLY A 110 29.82 -17.37 -6.94
C GLY A 110 29.24 -16.86 -8.25
N ASP A 111 27.95 -17.15 -8.47
CA ASP A 111 27.34 -17.12 -9.80
C ASP A 111 27.11 -15.71 -10.37
N TRP A 112 26.99 -14.69 -9.51
CA TRP A 112 26.90 -13.27 -9.92
C TRP A 112 27.98 -12.40 -9.26
N ARG A 113 29.18 -12.97 -9.07
CA ARG A 113 30.34 -12.27 -8.49
C ARG A 113 30.76 -10.98 -9.17
N THR A 114 30.47 -10.84 -10.46
CA THR A 114 30.74 -9.63 -11.24
C THR A 114 29.75 -8.48 -10.98
N GLY A 115 28.72 -8.72 -10.16
CA GLY A 115 27.73 -7.74 -9.78
C GLY A 115 26.31 -8.15 -10.14
N ILE A 116 25.37 -7.53 -9.44
CA ILE A 116 23.93 -7.77 -9.55
C ILE A 116 23.31 -6.71 -10.46
N SER A 117 22.58 -7.15 -11.49
CA SER A 117 21.97 -6.23 -12.43
C SER A 117 20.80 -5.45 -11.81
N MET A 118 20.46 -4.30 -12.39
CA MET A 118 19.33 -3.49 -11.95
C MET A 118 18.00 -4.24 -12.04
N TYR A 119 17.85 -5.16 -12.99
CA TYR A 119 16.70 -6.05 -13.06
C TYR A 119 16.67 -7.05 -11.90
N GLN A 120 17.80 -7.66 -11.56
CA GLN A 120 17.91 -8.60 -10.46
C GLN A 120 17.59 -7.91 -9.11
N LEU A 121 18.17 -6.73 -8.87
CA LEU A 121 17.84 -5.92 -7.69
C LEU A 121 16.33 -5.59 -7.64
N ALA A 122 15.76 -5.14 -8.76
CA ALA A 122 14.36 -4.76 -8.83
C ALA A 122 13.41 -5.95 -8.57
N THR A 123 13.73 -7.13 -9.10
CA THR A 123 12.94 -8.35 -8.86
C THR A 123 13.12 -8.89 -7.43
N ALA A 124 14.32 -8.77 -6.85
CA ALA A 124 14.57 -9.09 -5.44
C ALA A 124 13.74 -8.21 -4.48
N GLU A 125 13.71 -6.90 -4.71
CA GLU A 125 12.90 -5.99 -3.87
C GLU A 125 11.39 -6.24 -4.02
N ILE A 126 10.92 -6.48 -5.25
CA ILE A 126 9.51 -6.83 -5.47
C ILE A 126 9.17 -8.16 -4.79
N GLN A 127 10.05 -9.16 -4.86
CA GLN A 127 9.81 -10.44 -4.16
C GLN A 127 9.74 -10.23 -2.65
N HIS A 128 10.63 -9.44 -2.07
CA HIS A 128 10.58 -9.10 -0.64
C HIS A 128 9.26 -8.42 -0.26
N LEU A 129 8.76 -7.50 -1.10
CA LEU A 129 7.47 -6.85 -0.91
C LEU A 129 6.30 -7.87 -0.90
N LEU A 130 6.36 -8.89 -1.75
CA LEU A 130 5.32 -9.93 -1.83
C LEU A 130 5.39 -10.91 -0.65
N ASP A 131 6.61 -11.27 -0.21
CA ASP A 131 6.84 -12.13 0.94
C ASP A 131 6.41 -11.44 2.25
N HIS A 132 6.53 -10.10 2.30
CA HIS A 132 6.20 -9.29 3.48
C HIS A 132 5.21 -8.16 3.12
N PRO A 133 3.90 -8.46 2.97
CA PRO A 133 2.90 -7.47 2.56
C PRO A 133 2.76 -6.24 3.47
N GLN A 134 3.21 -6.33 4.73
CA GLN A 134 3.18 -5.25 5.73
C GLN A 134 4.49 -4.45 5.82
N ALA A 135 5.50 -4.77 5.00
CA ALA A 135 6.83 -4.16 5.08
C ALA A 135 6.84 -2.66 4.72
N LEU A 136 5.87 -2.23 3.91
CA LEU A 136 5.78 -0.87 3.40
C LEU A 136 4.49 -0.18 3.85
N ARG A 137 4.56 1.14 4.03
CA ARG A 137 3.39 1.97 4.30
C ARG A 137 2.91 2.61 3.00
N TRP A 138 1.70 2.26 2.61
CA TRP A 138 1.08 2.72 1.38
C TRP A 138 0.16 3.90 1.60
N THR A 139 0.09 4.76 0.60
CA THR A 139 -0.91 5.82 0.47
C THR A 139 -1.70 5.61 -0.81
N ALA A 140 -3.03 5.64 -0.74
CA ALA A 140 -3.88 5.54 -1.93
C ALA A 140 -4.16 6.94 -2.51
N LYS A 141 -4.19 7.04 -3.83
CA LYS A 141 -4.64 8.23 -4.58
C LYS A 141 -5.65 7.80 -5.64
N ARG A 142 -6.62 8.65 -5.97
CA ARG A 142 -7.59 8.39 -7.03
C ARG A 142 -7.18 9.12 -8.30
N MET A 143 -7.22 8.43 -9.42
CA MET A 143 -7.09 9.01 -10.74
C MET A 143 -8.45 9.52 -11.19
N ALA A 144 -8.51 10.79 -11.55
CA ALA A 144 -9.73 11.42 -12.05
C ALA A 144 -9.42 12.19 -13.34
N LYS A 145 -10.37 12.19 -14.28
CA LYS A 145 -10.29 13.04 -15.48
C LYS A 145 -10.53 14.48 -15.06
N ILE A 146 -9.72 15.41 -15.57
CA ILE A 146 -9.94 16.83 -15.39
C ILE A 146 -11.09 17.23 -16.32
N PRO A 147 -12.22 17.74 -15.80
CA PRO A 147 -13.35 18.16 -16.63
C PRO A 147 -12.91 19.31 -17.55
N ASN A 148 -13.21 19.19 -18.84
CA ASN A 148 -12.90 20.23 -19.82
C ASN A 148 -14.11 21.14 -20.00
N ASN A 149 -14.08 22.33 -19.39
CA ASN A 149 -15.21 23.27 -19.38
C ASN A 149 -15.55 23.90 -20.75
N ARG A 150 -14.82 23.51 -21.82
CA ARG A 150 -14.99 24.01 -23.20
C ARG A 150 -15.86 23.12 -24.09
N VAL A 151 -16.21 21.92 -23.65
CA VAL A 151 -17.12 21.05 -24.40
C VAL A 151 -18.53 21.36 -23.92
N VAL A 152 -19.37 21.87 -24.84
CA VAL A 152 -20.80 22.08 -24.63
C VAL A 152 -21.37 20.78 -24.07
N LYS A 153 -22.20 20.86 -23.02
CA LYS A 153 -23.03 19.75 -22.54
C LYS A 153 -24.07 19.43 -23.62
N ASP A 154 -23.64 18.92 -24.76
CA ASP A 154 -24.56 18.32 -25.71
C ASP A 154 -25.02 17.01 -25.11
N MET A 155 -26.34 16.86 -25.10
CA MET A 155 -27.08 15.70 -24.65
C MET A 155 -26.64 14.44 -25.41
N GLU A 156 -25.54 13.84 -24.99
CA GLU A 156 -25.25 12.46 -25.32
C GLU A 156 -25.45 11.61 -24.08
N VAL A 157 -26.54 10.84 -24.07
CA VAL A 157 -26.75 9.71 -23.17
C VAL A 157 -25.82 8.57 -23.65
N THR A 158 -24.51 8.81 -23.66
CA THR A 158 -23.48 7.85 -24.10
C THR A 158 -22.48 7.64 -22.98
N ASN A 159 -22.91 7.04 -21.85
CA ASN A 159 -21.99 6.55 -20.81
C ASN A 159 -20.81 7.50 -20.55
N ASP A 160 -21.10 8.72 -20.09
CA ASP A 160 -20.15 9.64 -19.44
C ASP A 160 -19.61 9.05 -18.12
N SER A 161 -19.46 7.73 -18.05
CA SER A 161 -18.61 7.09 -17.07
C SER A 161 -17.26 7.80 -17.19
N GLU A 162 -16.75 8.28 -16.07
CA GLU A 162 -15.40 8.78 -15.93
C GLU A 162 -14.41 7.68 -16.38
N HIS A 163 -14.22 7.51 -17.69
CA HIS A 163 -13.52 6.37 -18.24
C HIS A 163 -12.07 6.47 -17.79
N LEU A 164 -11.66 5.55 -16.92
CA LEU A 164 -10.27 5.42 -16.53
C LEU A 164 -9.42 5.19 -17.77
N PRO A 165 -8.19 5.75 -17.80
CA PRO A 165 -7.33 5.55 -18.96
C PRO A 165 -7.02 4.06 -19.09
N ARG A 166 -7.14 3.53 -20.32
CA ARG A 166 -6.74 2.16 -20.61
C ARG A 166 -5.24 2.01 -20.31
N PHE A 167 -4.91 1.12 -19.38
CA PHE A 167 -3.55 0.90 -18.94
C PHE A 167 -2.81 -0.02 -19.93
N GLN A 168 -1.98 0.56 -20.80
CA GLN A 168 -1.04 -0.18 -21.64
C GLN A 168 0.39 0.11 -21.16
N ALA A 169 1.03 -0.90 -20.55
CA ALA A 169 2.32 -0.75 -19.88
C ALA A 169 3.39 -0.11 -20.77
N GLN A 170 3.57 -0.57 -22.01
CA GLN A 170 4.63 -0.08 -22.89
C GLN A 170 4.46 1.42 -23.25
N THR A 171 3.25 1.82 -23.65
CA THR A 171 2.94 3.21 -23.99
C THR A 171 3.07 4.11 -22.77
N PHE A 172 2.54 3.67 -21.63
CA PHE A 172 2.67 4.38 -20.36
C PHE A 172 4.13 4.58 -19.97
N MET A 173 4.95 3.52 -20.03
CA MET A 173 6.38 3.58 -19.70
C MET A 173 7.14 4.53 -20.62
N THR A 174 6.81 4.55 -21.91
CA THR A 174 7.43 5.45 -22.89
C THR A 174 7.10 6.91 -22.56
N ASN A 175 5.85 7.21 -22.25
CA ASN A 175 5.43 8.56 -21.89
C ASN A 175 6.00 8.99 -20.53
N LEU A 176 6.01 8.08 -19.54
CA LEU A 176 6.56 8.35 -18.22
C LEU A 176 8.07 8.64 -18.31
N ALA A 177 8.81 7.85 -19.10
CA ALA A 177 10.22 8.11 -19.37
C ALA A 177 10.42 9.49 -20.02
N LYS A 178 9.65 9.84 -21.04
CA LYS A 178 9.74 11.17 -21.70
C LYS A 178 9.55 12.34 -20.72
N GLU A 179 8.64 12.21 -19.76
CA GLU A 179 8.39 13.24 -18.74
C GLU A 179 9.50 13.32 -17.68
N LEU A 180 10.13 12.18 -17.33
CA LEU A 180 11.08 12.10 -16.23
C LEU A 180 12.55 12.18 -16.65
N SER A 181 12.91 11.73 -17.86
CA SER A 181 14.30 11.74 -18.36
C SER A 181 14.98 13.11 -18.34
N PRO A 182 14.28 14.26 -18.52
CA PRO A 182 14.89 15.59 -18.36
C PRO A 182 15.21 15.97 -16.91
N LEU A 183 14.55 15.33 -15.94
CA LEU A 183 14.63 15.69 -14.52
C LEU A 183 15.55 14.75 -13.74
N MET A 184 15.58 13.47 -14.10
CA MET A 184 16.29 12.45 -13.33
C MET A 184 16.70 11.26 -14.20
N LYS A 185 17.75 10.56 -13.76
CA LYS A 185 18.09 9.22 -14.24
C LYS A 185 17.43 8.18 -13.37
N ALA A 186 16.72 7.27 -14.02
CA ALA A 186 16.04 6.20 -13.32
C ALA A 186 16.06 4.90 -14.10
N HIS A 187 16.03 3.82 -13.33
CA HIS A 187 15.72 2.47 -13.77
C HIS A 187 14.25 2.18 -13.45
N TYR A 188 13.51 1.70 -14.43
CA TYR A 188 12.09 1.38 -14.30
C TYR A 188 11.86 -0.11 -14.48
N LEU A 189 11.11 -0.73 -13.57
CA LEU A 189 10.60 -2.09 -13.76
C LEU A 189 9.09 -2.10 -13.57
N ILE A 190 8.36 -2.51 -14.60
CA ILE A 190 6.92 -2.74 -14.54
C ILE A 190 6.63 -4.23 -14.65
N THR A 191 5.87 -4.78 -13.71
CA THR A 191 5.48 -6.19 -13.72
C THR A 191 4.02 -6.37 -13.34
N LYS A 192 3.35 -7.33 -13.98
CA LYS A 192 1.99 -7.72 -13.65
C LYS A 192 2.05 -9.01 -12.84
N LEU A 193 1.42 -9.03 -11.67
CA LEU A 193 1.34 -10.23 -10.87
C LEU A 193 0.24 -11.16 -11.38
N LYS A 194 0.47 -12.46 -11.23
CA LYS A 194 -0.51 -13.50 -11.57
C LYS A 194 -1.42 -13.86 -10.41
N THR A 195 -0.89 -13.81 -9.19
CA THR A 195 -1.60 -14.20 -7.96
C THR A 195 -2.60 -13.14 -7.50
N LEU A 196 -2.26 -11.86 -7.69
CA LEU A 196 -3.12 -10.72 -7.40
C LEU A 196 -3.34 -9.93 -8.70
N PRO A 197 -4.56 -9.40 -8.96
CA PRO A 197 -4.86 -8.62 -10.15
C PRO A 197 -4.29 -7.20 -10.04
N ILE A 198 -2.96 -7.09 -9.87
CA ILE A 198 -2.25 -5.84 -9.68
C ILE A 198 -1.04 -5.73 -10.61
N THR A 199 -0.71 -4.49 -10.97
CA THR A 199 0.51 -4.15 -11.70
C THR A 199 1.40 -3.29 -10.80
N ILE A 200 2.66 -3.68 -10.66
CA ILE A 200 3.66 -2.99 -9.84
C ILE A 200 4.64 -2.27 -10.77
N LEU A 201 4.88 -0.99 -10.52
CA LEU A 201 5.99 -0.22 -11.06
C LEU A 201 6.97 0.08 -9.92
N ARG A 202 8.23 -0.27 -10.14
CA ARG A 202 9.37 0.21 -9.36
C ARG A 202 10.07 1.30 -10.16
N VAL A 203 10.31 2.44 -9.53
CA VAL A 203 11.16 3.52 -10.04
C VAL A 203 12.36 3.65 -9.11
N TYR A 204 13.56 3.37 -9.61
CA TYR A 204 14.81 3.54 -8.87
C TYR A 204 15.59 4.70 -9.47
N ILE A 205 15.90 5.71 -8.66
CA ILE A 205 16.65 6.88 -9.08
C ILE A 205 18.15 6.67 -8.89
N HIS A 206 18.88 7.31 -9.78
CA HIS A 206 20.31 7.50 -9.69
C HIS A 206 20.63 8.99 -9.57
N ASP A 207 21.49 9.35 -8.62
CA ASP A 207 21.84 10.73 -8.25
C ASP A 207 22.95 11.32 -9.15
N SER A 208 23.21 10.71 -10.30
CA SER A 208 24.22 11.19 -11.24
C SER A 208 23.69 11.29 -12.67
N PRO A 209 24.16 12.30 -13.42
CA PRO A 209 23.80 12.50 -14.83
C PRO A 209 24.40 11.43 -15.74
N TYR A 210 25.39 10.68 -15.26
CA TYR A 210 26.02 9.59 -16.00
C TYR A 210 25.25 8.29 -15.77
N SER A 211 25.08 7.52 -16.83
CA SER A 211 24.44 6.20 -16.74
C SER A 211 25.45 5.07 -16.53
N SER A 212 26.75 5.31 -16.36
CA SER A 212 27.75 4.24 -16.29
C SER A 212 27.63 3.41 -15.01
N GLU A 213 28.03 2.13 -15.09
CA GLU A 213 28.10 1.22 -13.93
C GLU A 213 29.04 1.75 -12.85
N ALA A 214 30.15 2.39 -13.24
CA ALA A 214 31.05 3.06 -12.30
C ALA A 214 30.33 4.15 -11.50
N SER A 215 29.50 4.97 -12.15
CA SER A 215 28.73 5.99 -11.44
C SER A 215 27.68 5.39 -10.52
N LEU A 216 27.06 4.28 -10.92
CA LEU A 216 26.09 3.53 -10.12
C LEU A 216 26.74 2.90 -8.86
N ALA A 217 28.03 2.54 -8.94
CA ALA A 217 28.78 1.95 -7.84
C ALA A 217 29.22 2.98 -6.78
N THR A 218 29.56 4.22 -7.19
CA THR A 218 30.00 5.30 -6.29
C THR A 218 28.91 5.74 -5.30
N ASP A 219 27.66 5.45 -5.65
CA ASP A 219 26.44 5.82 -4.94
C ASP A 219 26.23 5.07 -3.60
N SER A 220 27.19 4.24 -3.20
CA SER A 220 27.22 3.50 -1.93
C SER A 220 27.34 4.39 -0.68
N ASN A 221 27.91 5.60 -0.83
CA ASN A 221 28.19 6.54 0.27
C ASN A 221 27.15 7.66 0.44
N SER A 222 26.16 7.78 -0.46
CA SER A 222 25.11 8.81 -0.34
C SER A 222 24.00 8.42 0.65
N SER A 223 23.32 9.44 1.18
CA SER A 223 22.54 9.42 2.43
C SER A 223 21.47 8.31 2.54
N ASP A 224 20.98 8.04 3.75
CA ASP A 224 20.05 6.97 4.14
C ASP A 224 18.60 7.13 3.57
N GLY A 225 18.44 7.84 2.46
CA GLY A 225 17.17 8.04 1.77
C GLY A 225 16.73 6.83 0.94
N ALA A 226 15.42 6.66 0.75
CA ALA A 226 14.91 5.68 -0.20
C ALA A 226 15.20 6.12 -1.64
N LYS A 227 16.02 5.32 -2.34
CA LYS A 227 16.31 5.49 -3.78
C LYS A 227 15.24 4.91 -4.70
N ALA A 228 14.31 4.12 -4.16
CA ALA A 228 13.22 3.52 -4.91
C ALA A 228 11.83 3.92 -4.43
N VAL A 229 10.89 4.01 -5.36
CA VAL A 229 9.47 4.23 -5.13
C VAL A 229 8.67 3.14 -5.84
N PHE A 230 7.65 2.63 -5.17
CA PHE A 230 6.70 1.67 -5.70
C PHE A 230 5.35 2.33 -5.98
N PHE A 231 4.79 1.97 -7.13
CA PHE A 231 3.44 2.31 -7.51
C PHE A 231 2.69 1.02 -7.86
N ILE A 232 1.46 0.88 -7.37
CA ILE A 232 0.62 -0.29 -7.64
C ILE A 232 -0.71 0.17 -8.24
N TRP A 233 -1.08 -0.44 -9.36
CA TRP A 233 -2.40 -0.32 -9.98
C TRP A 233 -3.17 -1.62 -9.84
N PRO A 234 -4.28 -1.65 -9.09
CA PRO A 234 -5.25 -2.72 -9.16
C PRO A 234 -5.98 -2.69 -10.50
N ASN A 235 -6.19 -3.85 -11.11
CA ASN A 235 -6.89 -3.95 -12.39
C ASN A 235 -8.35 -3.47 -12.22
N GLY A 236 -8.81 -2.57 -13.07
CA GLY A 236 -10.19 -2.07 -13.06
C GLY A 236 -10.51 -1.13 -11.89
N SER A 237 -9.51 -0.59 -11.22
CA SER A 237 -9.68 0.37 -10.11
C SER A 237 -9.18 1.76 -10.49
N PRO A 238 -9.86 2.85 -10.05
CA PRO A 238 -9.38 4.22 -10.25
C PRO A 238 -8.22 4.59 -9.32
N TYR A 239 -7.81 3.69 -8.42
CA TYR A 239 -6.84 3.99 -7.40
C TYR A 239 -5.41 3.58 -7.78
N ILE A 240 -4.45 4.37 -7.31
CA ILE A 240 -3.02 4.07 -7.36
C ILE A 240 -2.51 4.02 -5.93
N TYR A 241 -1.81 2.96 -5.57
CA TYR A 241 -1.11 2.87 -4.28
C TYR A 241 0.34 3.29 -4.46
N VAL A 242 0.84 4.06 -3.52
CA VAL A 242 2.16 4.68 -3.58
C VAL A 242 2.88 4.37 -2.29
N SER A 243 4.12 3.88 -2.38
CA SER A 243 5.00 3.74 -1.23
C SER A 243 6.44 4.05 -1.60
N LEU A 244 7.16 4.65 -0.67
CA LEU A 244 8.62 4.70 -0.75
C LEU A 244 9.18 3.35 -0.31
N ALA A 245 10.33 2.97 -0.88
CA ALA A 245 11.08 1.78 -0.49
C ALA A 245 11.89 2.01 0.82
N THR A 246 11.29 2.68 1.80
CA THR A 246 11.87 2.89 3.12
C THR A 246 11.45 1.78 4.07
N HIS A 247 12.35 1.38 4.97
CA HIS A 247 11.98 0.46 6.04
C HIS A 247 11.01 1.07 7.05
N LEU A 248 10.30 0.18 7.73
CA LEU A 248 9.52 0.51 8.90
C LEU A 248 10.41 1.15 9.98
N GLY A 249 10.06 2.37 10.40
CA GLY A 249 10.80 3.11 11.43
C GLY A 249 11.94 3.97 10.92
N GLN A 250 12.35 3.85 9.64
CA GLN A 250 13.28 4.80 9.05
C GLN A 250 12.56 6.13 8.76
N VAL A 251 13.22 7.23 9.14
CA VAL A 251 12.74 8.56 8.78
C VAL A 251 12.94 8.73 7.29
N VAL A 252 11.83 8.91 6.57
CA VAL A 252 11.88 9.25 5.15
C VAL A 252 12.62 10.59 5.00
N GLY A 253 13.76 10.60 4.32
CA GLY A 253 14.47 11.83 3.96
C GLY A 253 13.68 12.72 3.00
N ASP A 254 14.02 14.00 2.92
CA ASP A 254 13.36 14.95 2.01
C ASP A 254 13.55 14.59 0.54
N GLU A 255 14.72 14.06 0.18
CA GLU A 255 15.05 13.60 -1.17
C GLU A 255 14.07 12.51 -1.64
N GLY A 256 13.83 11.48 -0.82
CA GLY A 256 12.87 10.42 -1.14
C GLY A 256 11.45 10.96 -1.31
N ARG A 257 11.02 11.92 -0.46
CA ARG A 257 9.73 12.59 -0.62
C ARG A 257 9.64 13.37 -1.93
N HIS A 258 10.68 14.13 -2.25
CA HIS A 258 10.75 14.90 -3.48
C HIS A 258 10.69 13.99 -4.70
N LEU A 259 11.47 12.91 -4.71
CA LEU A 259 11.42 11.84 -5.71
C LEU A 259 9.99 11.32 -5.91
N ARG A 260 9.33 10.89 -4.83
CA ARG A 260 7.95 10.40 -4.89
C ARG A 260 7.04 11.44 -5.52
N ASP A 261 7.17 12.70 -5.13
CA ASP A 261 6.29 13.78 -5.56
C ASP A 261 6.52 14.14 -7.04
N VAL A 262 7.76 14.11 -7.54
CA VAL A 262 8.08 14.30 -8.97
C VAL A 262 7.48 13.20 -9.82
N VAL A 263 7.67 11.93 -9.44
CA VAL A 263 7.09 10.79 -10.19
C VAL A 263 5.55 10.83 -10.13
N LEU A 264 4.98 11.18 -8.97
CA LEU A 264 3.54 11.35 -8.80
C LEU A 264 2.94 12.42 -9.72
N GLN A 265 3.67 13.51 -9.98
CA GLN A 265 3.23 14.56 -10.90
C GLN A 265 3.36 14.14 -12.37
N ALA A 266 4.30 13.25 -12.70
CA ALA A 266 4.50 12.73 -14.04
C ALA A 266 3.46 11.66 -14.42
N ILE A 267 2.97 10.86 -13.46
CA ILE A 267 2.01 9.78 -13.72
C ILE A 267 0.74 10.24 -14.47
N PRO A 268 0.00 11.28 -14.01
CA PRO A 268 -1.18 11.75 -14.73
C PRO A 268 -0.86 12.23 -16.14
N LYS A 269 0.30 12.87 -16.34
CA LYS A 269 0.76 13.33 -17.66
C LYS A 269 1.02 12.14 -18.59
N ALA A 270 1.64 11.08 -18.08
CA ALA A 270 1.92 9.87 -18.85
C ALA A 270 0.66 9.14 -19.34
N PHE A 271 -0.45 9.25 -18.60
CA PHE A 271 -1.78 8.76 -19.01
C PHE A 271 -2.58 9.74 -19.86
N SER A 272 -2.24 11.02 -19.81
CA SER A 272 -2.99 12.07 -20.49
C SER A 272 -2.76 12.03 -21.99
N ARG A 273 -3.80 12.40 -22.73
CA ARG A 273 -3.78 12.58 -24.18
C ARG A 273 -4.32 13.98 -24.49
N PRO A 274 -4.10 14.52 -25.71
CA PRO A 274 -4.80 15.72 -26.14
C PRO A 274 -6.32 15.60 -25.86
N SER A 275 -6.92 16.62 -25.26
CA SER A 275 -8.33 16.65 -24.80
C SER A 275 -8.71 15.76 -23.59
N SER A 276 -7.88 14.79 -23.18
CA SER A 276 -8.14 13.93 -22.02
C SER A 276 -6.99 13.99 -21.02
N ARG A 277 -7.10 14.95 -20.09
CA ARG A 277 -6.13 15.14 -19.01
C ARG A 277 -6.60 14.48 -17.74
N TYR A 278 -5.67 13.90 -16.99
CA TYR A 278 -5.93 13.28 -15.70
C TYR A 278 -5.22 14.01 -14.58
N GLN A 279 -5.71 13.82 -13.36
CA GLN A 279 -5.09 14.26 -12.13
C GLN A 279 -5.15 13.15 -11.07
N LEU A 280 -4.29 13.25 -10.07
CA LEU A 280 -4.33 12.38 -8.89
C LEU A 280 -4.84 13.17 -7.69
N THR A 281 -5.99 12.77 -7.17
CA THR A 281 -6.56 13.32 -5.95
C THR A 281 -6.20 12.45 -4.74
N PRO A 282 -5.86 13.05 -3.59
CA PRO A 282 -5.61 12.30 -2.37
C PRO A 282 -6.93 11.69 -1.85
N THR A 283 -6.87 10.46 -1.31
CA THR A 283 -8.04 9.79 -0.72
C THR A 283 -8.01 9.75 0.81
N ASN A 284 -7.00 10.36 1.43
CA ASN A 284 -6.77 10.35 2.89
C ASN A 284 -6.75 8.93 3.51
N PHE A 285 -6.42 7.93 2.69
CA PHE A 285 -6.31 6.53 3.11
C PHE A 285 -4.87 6.04 3.04
N THR A 286 -4.36 5.58 4.19
CA THR A 286 -3.03 4.98 4.30
C THR A 286 -3.11 3.65 5.03
N ALA A 287 -2.41 2.63 4.56
CA ALA A 287 -2.40 1.31 5.18
C ALA A 287 -1.05 0.64 4.98
N ARG A 288 -0.65 -0.26 5.89
CA ARG A 288 0.53 -1.13 5.67
C ARG A 288 0.19 -2.37 4.86
N SER A 289 -1.03 -2.86 5.00
CA SER A 289 -1.49 -4.08 4.33
C SER A 289 -1.99 -3.80 2.91
N LEU A 290 -1.42 -4.49 1.93
CA LEU A 290 -1.91 -4.46 0.55
C LEU A 290 -3.33 -5.04 0.43
N SER A 291 -3.68 -6.05 1.24
CA SER A 291 -5.05 -6.58 1.27
C SER A 291 -6.04 -5.56 1.84
N ALA A 292 -5.65 -4.74 2.82
CA ALA A 292 -6.48 -3.63 3.27
C ALA A 292 -6.71 -2.60 2.14
N LEU A 293 -5.66 -2.23 1.40
CA LEU A 293 -5.81 -1.33 0.25
C LEU A 293 -6.74 -1.91 -0.82
N LEU A 294 -6.65 -3.21 -1.11
CA LEU A 294 -7.52 -3.86 -2.08
C LEU A 294 -8.97 -3.96 -1.59
N ALA A 295 -9.20 -4.15 -0.29
CA ALA A 295 -10.54 -4.19 0.29
C ALA A 295 -11.25 -2.82 0.21
N TYR A 296 -10.55 -1.75 0.62
CA TYR A 296 -11.11 -0.40 0.69
C TYR A 296 -10.97 0.40 -0.62
N ARG A 297 -9.96 0.12 -1.44
CA ARG A 297 -9.57 0.89 -2.63
C ARG A 297 -9.20 -0.02 -3.80
N GLY A 298 -9.77 -1.22 -3.88
CA GLY A 298 -9.59 -2.13 -5.01
C GLY A 298 -10.76 -2.12 -6.00
N PRO A 299 -10.80 -3.09 -6.92
CA PRO A 299 -11.88 -3.26 -7.90
C PRO A 299 -13.10 -4.03 -7.35
N GLY A 300 -13.08 -4.41 -6.07
CA GLY A 300 -14.13 -5.19 -5.43
C GLY A 300 -15.35 -4.36 -5.03
N LYS A 301 -16.46 -5.05 -4.77
CA LYS A 301 -17.72 -4.45 -4.27
C LYS A 301 -17.63 -3.89 -2.85
N SER A 302 -16.61 -4.29 -2.10
CA SER A 302 -16.36 -3.83 -0.72
C SER A 302 -15.89 -2.38 -0.62
N ASN A 303 -15.54 -1.72 -1.74
CA ASN A 303 -14.88 -0.40 -1.70
C ASN A 303 -15.77 0.73 -1.12
N ALA A 304 -17.10 0.59 -1.24
CA ALA A 304 -18.11 1.58 -0.83
C ALA A 304 -19.15 0.98 0.12
N ALA A 305 -18.92 -0.25 0.58
CA ALA A 305 -19.82 -1.01 1.44
C ALA A 305 -19.02 -1.71 2.56
N ALA A 306 -18.11 -0.97 3.20
CA ALA A 306 -17.36 -1.47 4.35
C ALA A 306 -18.18 -1.37 5.65
N GLY A 307 -17.72 -2.00 6.74
CA GLY A 307 -18.43 -1.97 8.02
C GLY A 307 -19.75 -2.75 7.95
N GLY A 308 -20.79 -2.24 8.63
CA GLY A 308 -22.12 -2.84 8.62
C GLY A 308 -22.78 -2.94 7.24
N TRP A 309 -22.30 -2.17 6.26
CA TRP A 309 -22.78 -2.21 4.88
C TRP A 309 -22.25 -3.42 4.09
N SER A 310 -21.33 -4.21 4.65
CA SER A 310 -20.72 -5.35 3.95
C SER A 310 -21.73 -6.41 3.52
N ILE A 311 -22.89 -6.46 4.16
CA ILE A 311 -24.02 -7.33 3.79
C ILE A 311 -24.46 -7.11 2.33
N PHE A 312 -24.28 -5.90 1.79
CA PHE A 312 -24.63 -5.57 0.41
C PHE A 312 -23.52 -5.94 -0.59
N ALA A 313 -22.29 -6.14 -0.11
CA ALA A 313 -21.18 -6.59 -0.97
C ALA A 313 -21.25 -8.10 -1.24
N ASP A 314 -21.67 -8.87 -0.24
CA ASP A 314 -21.60 -10.34 -0.24
C ASP A 314 -22.83 -11.03 -0.86
N HIS A 315 -23.83 -10.27 -1.35
CA HIS A 315 -25.09 -10.78 -1.93
C HIS A 315 -25.85 -11.76 -1.03
N SER A 316 -25.54 -11.81 0.27
CA SER A 316 -26.11 -12.76 1.23
C SER A 316 -27.60 -12.57 1.44
N PHE A 317 -28.13 -11.40 1.07
CA PHE A 317 -29.55 -11.04 1.21
C PHE A 317 -30.34 -11.13 -0.10
N SER A 318 -29.68 -11.06 -1.26
CA SER A 318 -30.36 -11.08 -2.55
C SER A 318 -30.57 -12.52 -3.01
N GLN A 319 -31.72 -13.09 -2.66
CA GLN A 319 -32.24 -14.23 -3.39
C GLN A 319 -32.51 -13.79 -4.83
N ASN A 320 -32.06 -14.57 -5.81
CA ASN A 320 -32.40 -14.31 -7.20
C ASN A 320 -33.91 -14.30 -7.31
N ALA A 321 -34.50 -13.29 -7.96
CA ALA A 321 -35.95 -13.13 -8.05
C ALA A 321 -36.68 -14.32 -8.72
N LEU A 322 -35.94 -15.25 -9.33
CA LEU A 322 -36.44 -16.48 -9.96
C LEU A 322 -36.21 -17.74 -9.10
N ASP A 323 -35.57 -17.62 -7.93
CA ASP A 323 -35.31 -18.72 -7.01
C ASP A 323 -36.50 -18.92 -6.04
N PHE A 324 -37.65 -19.29 -6.59
CA PHE A 324 -38.87 -19.49 -5.82
C PHE A 324 -38.87 -20.80 -5.01
N VAL A 325 -38.01 -21.76 -5.33
CA VAL A 325 -38.03 -23.12 -4.78
C VAL A 325 -37.41 -23.21 -3.37
N ALA A 326 -36.59 -22.24 -2.97
CA ALA A 326 -35.98 -22.19 -1.64
C ALA A 326 -36.82 -21.46 -0.57
N THR A 327 -38.00 -20.94 -0.92
CA THR A 327 -38.77 -20.03 -0.06
C THR A 327 -39.67 -20.71 0.99
N GLY A 328 -39.70 -22.04 1.05
CA GLY A 328 -40.53 -22.80 2.00
C GLY A 328 -40.03 -22.79 3.46
N LYS A 329 -38.88 -22.20 3.77
CA LYS A 329 -38.42 -22.02 5.15
C LYS A 329 -37.92 -20.60 5.33
N LEU A 330 -38.72 -19.76 5.99
CA LEU A 330 -38.18 -18.65 6.76
C LEU A 330 -37.17 -19.25 7.75
N SER A 331 -35.90 -19.21 7.38
CA SER A 331 -34.82 -19.53 8.29
C SER A 331 -34.59 -18.31 9.14
N GLU A 332 -34.95 -18.44 10.42
CA GLU A 332 -34.36 -17.65 11.49
C GLU A 332 -32.86 -17.49 11.23
N ALA A 333 -32.35 -16.28 11.36
CA ALA A 333 -30.93 -15.96 11.25
C ALA A 333 -30.11 -16.79 12.24
N LYS A 334 -29.68 -17.99 11.84
CA LYS A 334 -28.66 -18.76 12.52
C LYS A 334 -27.30 -18.23 12.07
N GLY A 335 -26.64 -17.54 12.99
CA GLY A 335 -25.22 -17.23 12.88
C GLY A 335 -24.42 -18.50 12.59
N THR A 336 -23.47 -18.36 11.68
CA THR A 336 -22.58 -19.40 11.17
C THR A 336 -21.77 -20.03 12.32
N SER A 337 -22.20 -21.20 12.81
CA SER A 337 -21.36 -22.08 13.63
C SER A 337 -20.61 -23.03 12.70
N VAL A 338 -19.29 -22.94 12.73
CA VAL A 338 -18.37 -23.80 11.98
C VAL A 338 -18.40 -25.22 12.57
N ASP A 339 -18.27 -26.20 11.69
CA ASP A 339 -18.52 -27.63 11.85
C ASP A 339 -17.91 -28.31 13.10
N ALA A 340 -18.71 -29.16 13.75
CA ALA A 340 -18.22 -30.25 14.60
C ALA A 340 -18.65 -31.58 14.00
N VAL A 341 -17.66 -32.34 13.56
CA VAL A 341 -17.73 -33.71 13.05
C VAL A 341 -18.46 -34.60 14.06
N ALA A 342 -19.58 -35.19 13.65
CA ALA A 342 -20.38 -36.09 14.47
C ALA A 342 -19.67 -37.44 14.67
N GLN A 343 -19.04 -37.63 15.83
CA GLN A 343 -18.75 -38.96 16.37
C GLN A 343 -19.92 -39.41 17.26
N LYS A 344 -20.50 -40.56 16.95
CA LYS A 344 -21.57 -41.20 17.71
C LYS A 344 -21.08 -41.55 19.13
N ALA A 345 -21.69 -40.96 20.15
CA ALA A 345 -21.48 -41.34 21.55
C ALA A 345 -22.61 -42.27 22.03
N GLY A 346 -22.22 -43.38 22.68
CA GLY A 346 -23.12 -44.32 23.34
C GLY A 346 -23.74 -43.78 24.64
N PRO A 347 -24.60 -44.58 25.30
CA PRO A 347 -25.43 -44.10 26.40
C PRO A 347 -24.60 -44.04 27.69
N GLY A 348 -24.16 -42.83 28.05
CA GLY A 348 -23.42 -42.58 29.29
C GLY A 348 -23.71 -41.18 29.81
N ARG A 349 -24.20 -41.13 31.06
CA ARG A 349 -24.51 -39.97 31.91
C ARG A 349 -23.76 -38.67 31.55
N PRO A 350 -24.46 -37.54 31.32
CA PRO A 350 -23.80 -36.30 30.93
C PRO A 350 -23.01 -35.73 32.11
N LYS A 351 -21.68 -35.68 31.97
CA LYS A 351 -20.85 -34.76 32.75
C LYS A 351 -21.23 -33.34 32.31
N ARG A 352 -21.75 -32.53 33.23
CA ARG A 352 -21.95 -31.10 33.03
C ARG A 352 -20.60 -30.48 32.66
N HIS A 353 -20.46 -30.11 31.39
CA HIS A 353 -19.44 -29.20 30.94
C HIS A 353 -19.78 -27.83 31.55
N ILE A 354 -18.92 -27.33 32.43
CA ILE A 354 -19.02 -25.98 32.96
C ILE A 354 -18.51 -25.06 31.84
N ASP A 355 -19.36 -24.81 30.85
CA ASP A 355 -19.20 -23.60 30.05
C ASP A 355 -19.72 -22.45 30.89
N ALA A 356 -18.85 -21.48 31.17
CA ALA A 356 -19.24 -20.19 31.71
C ALA A 356 -20.42 -19.67 30.89
N THR A 357 -21.59 -19.59 31.50
CA THR A 357 -22.81 -19.09 30.88
C THR A 357 -22.56 -17.68 30.38
N GLU A 358 -22.32 -17.51 29.09
CA GLU A 358 -22.41 -16.20 28.44
C GLU A 358 -23.79 -15.62 28.76
N THR A 359 -23.81 -14.58 29.58
CA THR A 359 -25.01 -13.82 29.92
C THR A 359 -25.70 -13.37 28.62
N GLN A 360 -27.04 -13.36 28.58
CA GLN A 360 -27.81 -12.90 27.41
C GLN A 360 -27.35 -11.52 26.91
N GLU A 361 -26.90 -10.66 27.81
CA GLU A 361 -26.30 -9.36 27.50
C GLU A 361 -25.03 -9.45 26.65
N VAL A 362 -24.14 -10.39 26.93
CA VAL A 362 -22.91 -10.61 26.14
C VAL A 362 -23.28 -11.05 24.73
N LYS A 363 -24.28 -11.93 24.59
CA LYS A 363 -24.80 -12.33 23.27
C LYS A 363 -25.41 -11.17 22.51
N ARG A 364 -26.18 -10.29 23.17
CA ARG A 364 -26.71 -9.06 22.58
C ARG A 364 -25.58 -8.15 22.11
N ARG A 365 -24.56 -7.88 22.93
CA ARG A 365 -23.42 -7.04 22.57
C ARG A 365 -22.66 -7.59 21.36
N LYS A 366 -22.42 -8.91 21.32
CA LYS A 366 -21.81 -9.59 20.17
C LYS A 366 -22.66 -9.46 18.90
N ALA A 367 -23.98 -9.58 19.00
CA ALA A 367 -24.90 -9.40 17.87
C ALA A 367 -24.89 -7.94 17.36
N VAL A 368 -24.91 -6.96 18.26
CA VAL A 368 -24.79 -5.54 17.92
C VAL A 368 -23.46 -5.25 17.24
N ALA A 369 -22.35 -5.76 17.78
CA ALA A 369 -21.02 -5.62 17.16
C ALA A 369 -20.99 -6.25 15.77
N ALA A 370 -21.53 -7.46 15.59
CA ALA A 370 -21.62 -8.11 14.29
C ALA A 370 -22.46 -7.31 13.29
N GLY A 371 -23.58 -6.71 13.72
CA GLY A 371 -24.41 -5.86 12.85
C GLY A 371 -23.73 -4.54 12.46
N ARG A 372 -23.01 -3.91 13.39
CA ARG A 372 -22.32 -2.63 13.17
C ARG A 372 -21.07 -2.75 12.30
N PHE A 373 -20.27 -3.79 12.52
CA PHE A 373 -18.99 -3.98 11.82
C PHE A 373 -19.09 -4.94 10.62
N GLY A 374 -20.18 -5.71 10.51
CA GLY A 374 -20.40 -6.65 9.42
C GLY A 374 -19.28 -7.69 9.32
N SER A 375 -18.74 -7.87 8.11
CA SER A 375 -17.62 -8.77 7.83
C SER A 375 -16.26 -8.18 8.20
N SER A 376 -16.19 -6.87 8.50
CA SER A 376 -14.95 -6.14 8.82
C SER A 376 -14.62 -6.14 10.32
N GLY A 377 -13.40 -5.70 10.65
CA GLY A 377 -12.97 -5.51 12.04
C GLY A 377 -12.78 -6.82 12.78
N LYS A 378 -12.34 -7.89 12.11
CA LYS A 378 -11.97 -9.14 12.79
C LYS A 378 -10.46 -9.13 13.03
N ALA A 379 -9.99 -9.67 14.16
CA ALA A 379 -8.59 -9.61 14.56
C ALA A 379 -7.59 -10.14 13.49
N ASN A 380 -8.02 -11.04 12.60
CA ASN A 380 -7.18 -11.69 11.59
C ASN A 380 -7.76 -11.60 10.15
N ASP A 381 -8.55 -10.56 9.83
CA ASP A 381 -9.09 -10.40 8.46
C ASP A 381 -8.05 -9.91 7.43
N GLY A 382 -6.84 -9.53 7.88
CA GLY A 382 -5.79 -9.00 7.01
C GLY A 382 -6.08 -7.59 6.49
N GLN A 383 -7.15 -6.93 6.97
CA GLN A 383 -7.58 -5.59 6.60
C GLN A 383 -7.20 -4.54 7.65
N GLY A 384 -6.22 -4.88 8.51
CA GLY A 384 -5.77 -4.05 9.62
C GLY A 384 -5.40 -2.62 9.21
N ILE A 385 -6.07 -1.66 9.86
CA ILE A 385 -5.76 -0.23 9.81
C ILE A 385 -5.11 0.14 11.14
N GLU A 386 -3.87 0.60 11.07
CA GLU A 386 -3.06 0.81 12.27
C GLU A 386 -3.26 2.15 12.95
N ARG A 387 -3.69 3.16 12.18
CA ARG A 387 -3.89 4.52 12.68
C ARG A 387 -5.10 5.14 12.02
N PHE A 388 -5.98 5.68 12.86
CA PHE A 388 -7.17 6.40 12.43
C PHE A 388 -7.26 7.71 13.21
N GLU A 389 -7.39 8.83 12.51
CA GLU A 389 -7.34 10.16 13.10
C GLU A 389 -8.53 10.99 12.63
N VAL A 390 -9.29 11.55 13.58
CA VAL A 390 -10.45 12.37 13.27
C VAL A 390 -10.45 13.66 14.05
N ARG A 391 -10.89 14.73 13.41
CA ARG A 391 -11.27 15.99 14.06
C ARG A 391 -12.79 16.09 14.09
N ILE A 392 -13.38 16.49 15.20
CA ILE A 392 -14.82 16.74 15.31
C ILE A 392 -15.05 18.24 15.14
N ASP A 393 -15.85 18.62 14.15
CA ASP A 393 -16.34 19.99 13.94
C ASP A 393 -17.87 20.08 14.11
N ASP A 394 -18.44 19.15 14.87
CA ASP A 394 -19.86 19.21 15.23
C ASP A 394 -20.10 20.30 16.27
N PRO A 395 -21.16 21.11 16.11
CA PRO A 395 -21.55 22.05 17.15
C PRO A 395 -21.88 21.30 18.43
N PHE A 396 -21.38 21.79 19.55
CA PHE A 396 -21.70 21.23 20.85
C PHE A 396 -23.18 21.49 21.15
N PRO A 397 -23.94 20.48 21.63
CA PRO A 397 -25.35 20.67 21.93
C PRO A 397 -25.53 21.77 22.98
N PRO A 398 -26.46 22.72 22.78
CA PRO A 398 -26.72 23.76 23.75
C PRO A 398 -27.17 23.09 25.07
N GLN A 399 -26.55 23.46 26.18
CA GLN A 399 -26.98 22.96 27.49
C GLN A 399 -28.38 23.50 27.77
N SER A 400 -29.40 22.64 27.76
CA SER A 400 -30.72 23.01 28.26
C SER A 400 -30.63 23.12 29.79
N ASN A 401 -30.41 24.35 30.25
CA ASN A 401 -30.49 24.90 31.62
C ASN A 401 -29.17 25.50 32.13
N SER A 402 -28.95 26.77 31.80
CA SER A 402 -28.57 27.75 32.83
C SER A 402 -29.45 28.97 32.65
N THR A 403 -30.34 29.17 33.61
CA THR A 403 -31.10 30.39 33.84
C THR A 403 -30.22 31.60 33.55
N GLN A 404 -30.77 32.56 32.79
CA GLN A 404 -30.16 33.86 32.56
C GLN A 404 -29.70 34.48 33.89
N GLN A 405 -28.41 34.41 34.18
CA GLN A 405 -27.74 35.44 34.95
C GLN A 405 -26.78 36.13 33.99
N GLN A 406 -27.30 37.22 33.40
CA GLN A 406 -26.46 38.33 32.98
C GLN A 406 -25.67 38.78 34.20
N GLN A 407 -24.43 38.33 34.30
CA GLN A 407 -23.40 39.10 34.99
C GLN A 407 -22.53 39.69 33.89
N ASP A 408 -22.71 41.00 33.69
CA ASP A 408 -21.74 41.86 33.05
C ASP A 408 -20.39 41.70 33.77
N ALA A 409 -19.50 40.91 33.17
CA ALA A 409 -18.09 40.90 33.50
C ALA A 409 -17.36 41.67 32.39
N THR A 410 -17.25 42.97 32.60
CA THR A 410 -16.32 43.85 31.91
C THR A 410 -14.89 43.30 32.00
N GLY A 411 -14.22 43.21 30.85
CA GLY A 411 -12.76 43.33 30.75
C GLY A 411 -11.95 42.05 31.00
N ALA A 412 -11.80 41.25 29.95
CA ALA A 412 -10.52 40.62 29.63
C ALA A 412 -10.52 40.23 28.16
N SER A 413 -9.97 41.10 27.31
CA SER A 413 -9.46 40.71 26.00
C SER A 413 -8.37 39.68 26.21
N ALA A 414 -8.76 38.41 26.35
CA ALA A 414 -7.86 37.30 26.18
C ALA A 414 -7.61 37.18 24.68
N GLU A 415 -6.74 38.06 24.18
CA GLU A 415 -5.93 37.74 23.01
C GLU A 415 -5.27 36.40 23.31
N THR A 416 -5.89 35.31 22.86
CA THR A 416 -5.19 34.04 22.78
C THR A 416 -4.13 34.22 21.72
N SER A 417 -2.98 34.71 22.15
CA SER A 417 -1.71 34.63 21.47
C SER A 417 -1.39 33.14 21.29
N ARG A 418 -2.08 32.48 20.36
CA ARG A 418 -1.68 31.18 19.85
C ARG A 418 -0.42 31.45 19.05
N GLY A 419 0.70 31.40 19.76
CA GLY A 419 2.03 31.49 19.18
C GLY A 419 2.07 30.61 17.95
N LYS A 420 2.29 31.22 16.79
CA LYS A 420 2.53 30.53 15.53
C LYS A 420 3.79 29.68 15.70
N ARG A 421 3.65 28.49 16.28
CA ARG A 421 4.63 27.42 16.13
C ARG A 421 4.64 27.15 14.64
N LYS A 422 5.72 27.59 14.00
CA LYS A 422 6.02 27.48 12.57
C LYS A 422 6.28 26.01 12.23
N GLY A 423 5.27 25.17 12.46
CA GLY A 423 5.22 23.76 12.08
C GLY A 423 4.43 23.61 10.79
N ARG A 424 4.70 22.52 10.06
CA ARG A 424 3.92 22.16 8.87
C ARG A 424 2.44 22.00 9.25
N PRO A 425 1.48 22.61 8.53
CA PRO A 425 0.06 22.44 8.78
C PRO A 425 -0.34 20.96 8.77
N SER A 426 -1.10 20.52 9.78
CA SER A 426 -1.68 19.19 9.81
C SER A 426 -2.77 19.08 8.74
N LEU A 427 -2.94 17.90 8.16
CA LEU A 427 -4.06 17.61 7.27
C LEU A 427 -5.42 17.82 7.99
N LEU A 428 -5.43 17.72 9.32
CA LEU A 428 -6.59 17.98 10.17
C LEU A 428 -6.76 19.43 10.61
N ASP A 429 -5.97 20.41 10.15
CA ASP A 429 -6.18 21.82 10.53
C ASP A 429 -7.31 22.48 9.71
N ARG A 430 -8.12 23.35 10.32
CA ARG A 430 -9.32 23.95 9.67
C ARG A 430 -8.90 24.72 8.42
N SER A 431 -9.59 24.50 7.30
CA SER A 431 -9.38 25.33 6.11
C SER A 431 -9.93 26.74 6.37
N ALA A 432 -9.60 27.70 5.51
CA ALA A 432 -10.20 29.02 5.58
C ALA A 432 -11.73 28.95 5.41
N GLU A 433 -12.22 28.04 4.56
CA GLU A 433 -13.66 27.81 4.38
C GLU A 433 -14.29 27.19 5.64
N ASP A 434 -13.63 26.20 6.27
CA ASP A 434 -14.11 25.61 7.53
C ASP A 434 -14.26 26.68 8.62
N ILE A 435 -13.33 27.64 8.68
CA ILE A 435 -13.35 28.72 9.68
C ILE A 435 -14.50 29.67 9.40
N GLN A 436 -14.68 30.09 8.14
CA GLN A 436 -15.79 30.94 7.72
C GLN A 436 -17.15 30.29 8.00
N GLU A 437 -17.32 29.01 7.65
CA GLU A 437 -18.55 28.27 7.93
C GLU A 437 -18.85 28.16 9.44
N ILE A 438 -17.82 28.14 10.30
CA ILE A 438 -18.00 28.12 11.75
C ILE A 438 -18.35 29.51 12.28
N GLU A 439 -17.75 30.57 11.72
CA GLU A 439 -18.06 31.96 12.08
C GLU A 439 -19.50 32.34 11.68
N GLU A 440 -20.05 31.74 10.62
CA GLU A 440 -21.44 31.89 10.17
C GLU A 440 -22.48 31.16 11.05
N LEU A 441 -22.05 30.24 11.93
CA LEU A 441 -22.94 29.53 12.85
C LEU A 441 -23.26 30.40 14.08
N ASP A 442 -24.27 31.27 13.97
CA ASP A 442 -24.77 32.10 15.07
C ASP A 442 -25.05 31.26 16.33
N ASN A 443 -24.33 31.56 17.42
CA ASN A 443 -24.49 31.01 18.78
C ASN A 443 -24.16 29.51 19.00
N ALA A 444 -23.51 28.82 18.05
CA ALA A 444 -23.10 27.42 18.25
C ALA A 444 -21.59 27.30 18.55
N TRP A 445 -21.23 26.84 19.75
CA TRP A 445 -19.83 26.58 20.09
C TRP A 445 -19.34 25.28 19.43
N VAL A 446 -18.31 25.38 18.58
CA VAL A 446 -17.70 24.22 17.87
C VAL A 446 -16.32 23.90 18.47
N PRO A 447 -16.19 22.89 19.35
CA PRO A 447 -14.91 22.53 19.94
C PRO A 447 -13.94 21.94 18.89
N ASP A 448 -12.63 22.15 19.05
CA ASP A 448 -11.59 21.44 18.27
C ASP A 448 -11.17 20.18 19.04
N VAL A 449 -11.95 19.10 18.88
CA VAL A 449 -11.64 17.79 19.48
C VAL A 449 -10.96 16.92 18.44
N ARG A 450 -9.76 16.42 18.76
CA ARG A 450 -9.00 15.49 17.90
C ARG A 450 -8.86 14.16 18.60
N VAL A 451 -9.29 13.10 17.92
CA VAL A 451 -9.20 11.72 18.41
C VAL A 451 -8.25 10.95 17.52
N THR A 452 -7.24 10.32 18.12
CA THR A 452 -6.29 9.46 17.41
C THR A 452 -6.36 8.05 17.99
N PHE A 453 -6.68 7.09 17.14
CA PHE A 453 -6.59 5.67 17.45
C PHE A 453 -5.32 5.10 16.83
N SER A 454 -4.63 4.22 17.56
CA SER A 454 -3.46 3.50 17.08
C SER A 454 -3.44 2.06 17.58
N GLY A 455 -3.05 1.12 16.73
CA GLY A 455 -2.94 -0.30 17.07
C GLY A 455 -2.50 -1.13 15.85
N SER A 456 -2.60 -2.46 15.93
CA SER A 456 -2.42 -3.33 14.75
C SER A 456 -3.64 -3.30 13.83
N HIS A 457 -4.84 -3.30 14.43
CA HIS A 457 -6.10 -3.12 13.74
C HIS A 457 -7.09 -2.34 14.61
N VAL A 458 -7.22 -1.03 14.36
CA VAL A 458 -8.05 -0.10 15.13
C VAL A 458 -9.50 -0.59 15.22
N PHE A 459 -10.15 -0.85 14.08
CA PHE A 459 -11.57 -1.22 14.08
C PHE A 459 -11.85 -2.60 14.68
N ALA A 460 -10.90 -3.54 14.63
CA ALA A 460 -11.03 -4.79 15.38
C ALA A 460 -10.95 -4.56 16.89
N GLY A 461 -10.07 -3.66 17.35
CA GLY A 461 -10.01 -3.27 18.75
C GLY A 461 -11.29 -2.56 19.22
N VAL A 462 -11.84 -1.64 18.41
CA VAL A 462 -13.11 -0.97 18.75
C VAL A 462 -14.26 -1.98 18.82
N ARG A 463 -14.32 -2.92 17.87
CA ARG A 463 -15.30 -4.00 17.88
C ARG A 463 -15.18 -4.85 19.16
N GLU A 464 -13.97 -5.23 19.55
CA GLU A 464 -13.73 -5.99 20.77
C GLU A 464 -14.20 -5.23 22.02
N LEU A 465 -13.97 -3.91 22.09
CA LEU A 465 -14.47 -3.06 23.18
C LEU A 465 -16.00 -3.02 23.25
N VAL A 466 -16.69 -3.07 22.11
CA VAL A 466 -18.16 -3.19 22.05
C VAL A 466 -18.61 -4.57 22.55
N GLU A 467 -17.93 -5.64 22.12
CA GLU A 467 -18.25 -7.01 22.55
C GLU A 467 -18.06 -7.19 24.07
N GLN A 468 -17.04 -6.54 24.66
CA GLN A 468 -16.79 -6.52 26.10
C GLN A 468 -17.77 -5.60 26.88
N GLY A 469 -18.47 -4.69 26.20
CA GLY A 469 -19.41 -3.73 26.81
C GLY A 469 -18.75 -2.48 27.40
N VAL A 470 -17.51 -2.20 27.02
CA VAL A 470 -16.81 -0.94 27.37
C VAL A 470 -17.37 0.22 26.54
N VAL A 471 -17.74 -0.06 25.28
CA VAL A 471 -18.36 0.89 24.36
C VAL A 471 -19.78 0.43 24.06
N ASP A 472 -20.76 1.34 24.17
CA ASP A 472 -22.13 1.06 23.74
C ASP A 472 -22.24 1.09 22.21
N GLY A 473 -22.34 -0.09 21.59
CA GLY A 473 -22.47 -0.24 20.15
C GLY A 473 -23.76 0.34 19.57
N GLU A 474 -24.81 0.56 20.37
CA GLU A 474 -26.08 1.14 19.90
C GLU A 474 -25.96 2.66 19.74
N GLN A 475 -25.21 3.34 20.61
CA GLN A 475 -24.95 4.78 20.53
C GLN A 475 -23.69 5.14 19.72
N MET A 476 -22.83 4.16 19.44
CA MET A 476 -21.59 4.37 18.70
C MET A 476 -21.86 4.94 17.28
N PRO A 477 -21.19 6.04 16.88
CA PRO A 477 -21.38 6.65 15.58
C PRO A 477 -20.79 5.80 14.45
N GLY A 478 -21.34 5.95 13.23
CA GLY A 478 -20.97 5.13 12.07
C GLY A 478 -19.48 5.23 11.68
N TRP A 479 -18.88 6.42 11.81
CA TRP A 479 -17.46 6.64 11.47
C TRP A 479 -16.49 5.81 12.34
N MET A 480 -16.91 5.31 13.51
CA MET A 480 -16.10 4.42 14.36
C MET A 480 -16.10 2.96 13.88
N THR A 481 -16.94 2.60 12.91
CA THR A 481 -17.03 1.23 12.37
C THR A 481 -16.07 0.99 11.19
N GLY A 482 -15.42 2.04 10.68
CA GLY A 482 -14.57 1.97 9.50
C GLY A 482 -15.30 1.97 8.16
N GLU A 483 -16.63 2.20 8.16
CA GLU A 483 -17.47 2.22 6.94
C GLU A 483 -17.02 3.25 5.90
N ALA A 484 -16.46 4.38 6.33
CA ALA A 484 -16.03 5.44 5.43
C ALA A 484 -14.73 5.14 4.66
N GLY A 485 -14.00 4.09 5.06
CA GLY A 485 -12.78 3.68 4.36
C GLY A 485 -11.69 4.75 4.27
N VAL A 486 -11.63 5.68 5.23
CA VAL A 486 -10.58 6.71 5.34
C VAL A 486 -9.77 6.50 6.61
N THR A 487 -8.51 6.94 6.60
CA THR A 487 -7.66 6.90 7.81
C THR A 487 -7.58 8.24 8.52
N ILE A 488 -7.89 9.34 7.81
CA ILE A 488 -7.86 10.69 8.34
C ILE A 488 -9.07 11.45 7.80
N GLY A 489 -9.81 12.16 8.66
CA GLY A 489 -10.95 12.98 8.22
C GLY A 489 -11.47 13.96 9.28
N ALA A 490 -12.37 14.84 8.87
CA ALA A 490 -13.10 15.73 9.78
C ALA A 490 -14.55 15.27 9.88
N ILE A 491 -15.17 15.32 11.05
CA ILE A 491 -16.55 14.91 11.30
C ILE A 491 -17.41 16.16 11.35
N LYS A 492 -18.44 16.21 10.50
CA LYS A 492 -19.46 17.27 10.48
C LYS A 492 -20.85 16.65 10.33
N ASN A 493 -21.77 17.07 11.17
CA ASN A 493 -23.12 16.51 11.34
C ASN A 493 -23.09 14.98 11.54
N GLY A 494 -22.19 14.48 12.38
CA GLY A 494 -22.04 13.05 12.66
C GLY A 494 -21.49 12.20 11.49
N ARG A 495 -21.10 12.82 10.37
CA ARG A 495 -20.54 12.14 9.19
C ARG A 495 -19.12 12.60 8.92
N ILE A 496 -18.28 11.67 8.46
CA ILE A 496 -16.91 12.00 8.08
C ILE A 496 -16.88 12.66 6.70
N ARG A 497 -16.22 13.82 6.63
CA ARG A 497 -15.85 14.52 5.41
C ARG A 497 -14.37 14.26 5.14
N SER A 498 -14.08 13.73 3.95
CA SER A 498 -12.72 13.70 3.42
C SER A 498 -12.38 15.09 2.88
N LYS A 499 -11.25 15.65 3.32
CA LYS A 499 -10.75 16.91 2.73
C LYS A 499 -10.28 16.66 1.29
N GLY A 500 -10.78 17.50 0.38
CA GLY A 500 -10.66 17.32 -1.07
C GLY A 500 -11.80 16.43 -1.56
N ALA A 501 -12.82 17.04 -2.15
CA ALA A 501 -13.95 16.34 -2.75
C ALA A 501 -13.43 15.30 -3.75
N VAL A 502 -13.52 14.03 -3.38
CA VAL A 502 -13.34 12.92 -4.32
C VAL A 502 -14.76 12.46 -4.64
N PRO A 503 -15.30 12.75 -5.84
CA PRO A 503 -16.61 12.23 -6.22
C PRO A 503 -16.62 10.70 -6.13
N GLY A 504 -17.60 10.14 -5.41
CA GLY A 504 -17.80 8.69 -5.31
C GLY A 504 -16.91 7.96 -4.28
N VAL A 505 -16.44 8.65 -3.24
CA VAL A 505 -15.86 8.03 -2.02
C VAL A 505 -16.75 8.34 -0.82
#